data_AF-A0A096B8E7-F1
#
_entry.id   AF-A0A096B8E7-F1
#
_cell.length_a   1.000
_cell.length_b   1.000
_cell.length_c   1.000
_cell.angle_alpha   90.00
_cell.angle_beta   90.00
_cell.angle_gamma   90.00
#
_symmetry.space_group_name_H-M   'P 1'
#
loop_
_entity.id
_entity.type
_entity.pdbx_description
1 polymer ?
#
loop_
_entity_poly.entity_id
_entity_poly.type
_entity_poly.pdbx_seq_one_letter_code
_entity_poly.pdbx_strand_id
1 'polypeptide(L)'
;MILAVDVGNSNTTVGLFNGTGELLFRALLETSRSKTRDQCAIELLGVFQLYGADACTVDGAILSSVVPPLTTIFIDAIARLTGTPPWWWALASGPV
;
A
#
# COMPACT_ATOMS: atom_id res chain seq x y z
N MET A 1 8.20 -9.83 5.03
CA MET A 1 6.77 -9.57 5.35
C MET A 1 5.99 -9.22 4.09
N ILE A 2 4.66 -9.37 4.07
CA ILE A 2 3.81 -8.97 2.93
C ILE A 2 2.92 -7.79 3.30
N LEU A 3 3.03 -6.70 2.55
CA LEU A 3 2.18 -5.51 2.68
C LEU A 3 0.93 -5.65 1.80
N ALA A 4 -0.25 -5.49 2.37
CA ALA A 4 -1.52 -5.42 1.64
C ALA A 4 -2.09 -4.00 1.74
N VAL A 5 -2.41 -3.41 0.59
CA VAL A 5 -3.07 -2.10 0.50
C VAL A 5 -4.35 -2.26 -0.31
N ASP A 6 -5.48 -1.87 0.27
CA ASP A 6 -6.80 -1.87 -0.39
C ASP A 6 -7.35 -0.45 -0.42
N VAL A 7 -7.48 0.11 -1.63
CA VAL A 7 -7.92 1.49 -1.86
C VAL A 7 -9.39 1.49 -2.29
N GLY A 8 -10.26 1.76 -1.32
CA GLY A 8 -11.70 1.97 -1.52
C GLY A 8 -12.04 3.42 -1.87
N ASN A 9 -13.32 3.72 -2.10
CA ASN A 9 -13.75 5.09 -2.38
C ASN A 9 -13.63 6.03 -1.18
N SER A 10 -13.88 5.51 0.03
CA SER A 10 -13.88 6.29 1.27
C SER A 10 -12.68 6.01 2.15
N ASN A 11 -12.19 4.77 2.14
CA ASN A 11 -11.11 4.35 3.02
C ASN A 11 -10.05 3.55 2.26
N THR A 12 -8.80 3.77 2.64
CA THR A 12 -7.66 2.96 2.28
C THR A 12 -7.28 2.10 3.48
N THR A 13 -7.34 0.79 3.34
CA THR A 13 -6.92 -0.17 4.36
C THR A 13 -5.49 -0.59 4.11
N VAL A 14 -4.66 -0.58 5.15
CA VAL A 14 -3.26 -1.01 5.09
C VAL A 14 -3.06 -2.13 6.10
N GLY A 15 -2.49 -3.26 5.67
CA GLY A 15 -2.20 -4.39 6.54
C GLY A 15 -0.82 -4.98 6.26
N LEU A 16 -0.14 -5.44 7.30
CA LEU A 16 1.16 -6.10 7.17
C LEU A 16 1.07 -7.51 7.74
N PHE A 17 1.54 -8.49 6.97
CA PHE A 17 1.53 -9.91 7.35
C PHE A 17 2.95 -10.46 7.47
N ASN A 18 3.17 -11.35 8.42
CA ASN A 18 4.44 -12.08 8.54
C ASN A 18 4.45 -13.35 7.65
N GLY A 19 5.56 -14.09 7.67
CA GLY A 19 5.74 -15.30 6.86
C GLY A 19 4.82 -16.47 7.22
N THR A 20 4.13 -16.44 8.38
CA THR A 20 3.15 -17.46 8.77
C THR A 20 1.71 -17.05 8.41
N GLY A 21 1.51 -15.85 7.87
CA GLY A 21 0.19 -15.31 7.52
C GLY A 21 -0.52 -14.58 8.67
N GLU A 22 0.16 -14.33 9.79
CA GLU A 22 -0.38 -13.54 10.89
C GLU A 22 -0.38 -12.04 10.54
N LEU A 23 -1.47 -11.36 10.88
CA LEU A 23 -1.64 -9.92 10.71
C LEU A 23 -0.90 -9.17 11.83
N LEU A 24 0.21 -8.53 11.49
CA LEU A 24 1.02 -7.74 12.43
C LEU A 24 0.35 -6.42 12.79
N PHE A 25 -0.23 -5.73 11.80
CA PHE A 25 -1.06 -4.55 12.04
C PHE A 25 -2.09 -4.36 10.94
N ARG A 26 -3.14 -3.58 11.26
CA ARG A 26 -4.10 -3.04 10.29
C ARG A 26 -4.42 -1.59 10.62
N ALA A 27 -4.30 -0.71 9.63
CA ALA A 27 -4.67 0.69 9.70
C ALA A 27 -5.77 1.02 8.68
N LEU A 28 -6.57 2.03 9.01
CA LEU A 28 -7.59 2.59 8.14
C LEU A 28 -7.31 4.08 7.96
N LEU A 29 -7.18 4.51 6.71
CA LEU A 29 -6.93 5.90 6.33
C LEU A 29 -8.09 6.40 5.47
N GLU A 30 -8.37 7.70 5.50
CA GLU A 30 -9.32 8.29 4.56
C GLU A 30 -8.72 8.28 3.14
N THR A 31 -9.52 7.85 2.16
CA THR A 31 -9.16 7.96 0.76
C THR A 31 -9.46 9.36 0.24
N SER A 32 -8.42 10.09 -0.16
CA SER A 32 -8.57 11.37 -0.84
C SER A 32 -7.94 11.32 -2.23
N ARG A 33 -8.76 11.64 -3.24
CA ARG A 33 -8.37 11.61 -4.67
C ARG A 33 -7.38 12.72 -5.05
N SER A 34 -7.21 13.74 -4.21
CA SER A 34 -6.27 14.84 -4.44
C SER A 34 -4.88 14.58 -3.87
N LYS A 35 -4.65 13.43 -3.23
CA LYS A 35 -3.35 13.07 -2.66
C LYS A 35 -2.31 12.88 -3.75
N THR A 36 -1.14 13.47 -3.53
CA THR A 36 0.06 13.21 -4.32
C THR A 36 0.73 11.91 -3.89
N ARG A 37 1.60 11.37 -4.74
CA ARG A 37 2.45 10.19 -4.42
C ARG A 37 3.16 10.34 -3.08
N ASP A 38 3.75 11.52 -2.84
CA ASP A 38 4.57 11.74 -1.65
C ASP A 38 3.73 11.82 -0.38
N GLN A 39 2.51 12.37 -0.47
CA GLN A 39 1.56 12.34 0.65
C GLN A 39 1.15 10.89 0.98
N CYS A 40 0.83 10.08 -0.04
CA CYS A 40 0.53 8.66 0.19
C CYS A 40 1.72 7.91 0.81
N ALA A 41 2.95 8.16 0.35
CA ALA A 41 4.14 7.53 0.91
C ALA A 41 4.39 7.95 2.37
N ILE A 42 4.20 9.23 2.70
CA ILE A 42 4.30 9.75 4.08
C ILE A 42 3.25 9.13 4.98
N GLU A 43 2.01 8.99 4.51
CA GLU A 43 0.94 8.34 5.28
C GLU A 43 1.23 6.86 5.54
N LEU A 44 1.69 6.12 4.52
CA LEU A 44 2.10 4.73 4.70
C LEU A 44 3.29 4.62 5.67
N LEU A 45 4.32 5.46 5.52
CA LEU A 45 5.44 5.49 6.46
C LEU A 45 4.97 5.79 7.90
N GLY A 46 4.04 6.73 8.06
CA GLY A 46 3.43 7.06 9.35
C GLY A 46 2.70 5.86 9.96
N VAL A 47 2.00 5.06 9.16
CA VAL A 47 1.39 3.80 9.61
C VAL A 47 2.47 2.83 10.11
N PHE A 48 3.54 2.60 9.35
CA PHE A 48 4.63 1.71 9.78
C PHE A 48 5.23 2.18 11.12
N GLN A 49 5.52 3.48 11.24
CA GLN A 49 6.05 4.07 12.47
C GLN A 49 5.09 3.94 13.66
N LEU A 50 3.79 4.16 13.45
CA LEU A 50 2.76 4.05 14.48
C LEU A 50 2.71 2.65 15.11
N TYR A 51 2.91 1.61 14.29
CA TYR A 51 2.89 0.21 14.73
C TYR A 51 4.29 -0.37 15.02
N GLY A 52 5.34 0.44 14.99
CA GLY A 52 6.72 0.00 15.24
C GLY A 52 7.26 -1.00 14.21
N ALA A 53 6.76 -0.94 12.97
CA ALA A 53 7.19 -1.78 11.87
C ALA A 53 8.22 -1.06 10.99
N ASP A 54 9.10 -1.84 10.36
CA ASP A 54 10.10 -1.34 9.41
C ASP A 54 9.70 -1.70 7.98
N ALA A 55 9.49 -0.68 7.14
CA ALA A 55 9.17 -0.83 5.73
C ALA A 55 10.27 -1.56 4.94
N CYS A 56 11.53 -1.53 5.40
CA CYS A 56 12.65 -2.22 4.76
C CYS A 56 12.56 -3.75 4.90
N THR A 57 11.70 -4.26 5.79
CA THR A 57 11.48 -5.70 6.01
C THR A 57 10.33 -6.28 5.18
N VAL A 58 9.72 -5.47 4.32
CA VAL A 58 8.68 -5.89 3.39
C VAL A 58 9.32 -6.61 2.21
N ASP A 59 9.00 -7.88 2.03
CA ASP A 59 9.50 -8.73 0.92
C ASP A 59 8.67 -8.55 -0.35
N GLY A 60 7.43 -8.10 -0.20
CA GLY A 60 6.50 -7.91 -1.29
C GLY A 60 5.24 -7.16 -0.86
N ALA A 61 4.56 -6.57 -1.83
CA ALA A 61 3.32 -5.84 -1.60
C ALA A 61 2.24 -6.25 -2.60
N ILE A 62 0.98 -6.15 -2.17
CA ILE A 62 -0.20 -6.39 -3.00
C ILE A 62 -1.09 -5.15 -2.92
N LEU A 63 -1.57 -4.69 -4.07
CA LEU A 63 -2.47 -3.54 -4.19
C LEU A 63 -3.80 -3.96 -4.82
N SER A 64 -4.89 -3.69 -4.11
CA SER A 64 -6.26 -3.67 -4.62
C SER A 64 -6.74 -2.23 -4.69
N SER A 65 -7.42 -1.84 -5.77
CA SER A 65 -7.95 -0.49 -5.90
C SER A 65 -9.18 -0.45 -6.79
N VAL A 66 -10.23 0.23 -6.30
CA VAL A 66 -11.42 0.60 -7.08
C VAL A 66 -11.43 2.09 -7.44
N VAL A 67 -10.31 2.81 -7.21
CA VAL A 67 -10.17 4.25 -7.43
C VAL A 67 -9.04 4.50 -8.44
N PRO A 68 -9.32 4.47 -9.76
CA PRO A 68 -8.30 4.52 -10.81
C PRO A 68 -7.32 5.70 -10.70
N PRO A 69 -7.75 6.94 -10.34
CA PRO A 69 -6.82 8.06 -10.19
C PRO A 69 -5.74 7.85 -9.12
N LEU A 70 -6.01 7.01 -8.12
CA LEU A 70 -5.09 6.73 -7.02
C LEU A 70 -4.26 5.47 -7.24
N THR A 71 -4.61 4.60 -8.19
CA THR A 71 -3.92 3.33 -8.39
C THR A 71 -2.43 3.53 -8.69
N THR A 72 -2.08 4.34 -9.70
CA THR A 72 -0.68 4.64 -10.03
C THR A 72 0.04 5.37 -8.89
N ILE A 73 -0.68 6.25 -8.19
CA ILE A 73 -0.14 7.01 -7.05
C ILE A 73 0.28 6.06 -5.92
N PHE A 74 -0.53 5.04 -5.61
CA PHE A 74 -0.20 4.03 -4.61
C PHE A 74 0.88 3.05 -5.09
N ILE A 75 0.91 2.67 -6.37
CA ILE A 75 2.00 1.86 -6.94
C ILE A 75 3.35 2.55 -6.68
N ASP A 76 3.45 3.83 -7.05
CA ASP A 76 4.68 4.61 -6.89
C ASP A 76 5.03 4.87 -5.42
N ALA A 77 4.02 5.12 -4.57
CA ALA A 77 4.22 5.34 -3.14
C ALA A 77 4.74 4.08 -2.44
N ILE A 78 4.16 2.91 -2.76
CA ILE A 78 4.60 1.62 -2.23
C ILE A 78 6.01 1.31 -2.72
N ALA A 79 6.29 1.48 -4.02
CA ALA A 79 7.63 1.27 -4.57
C ALA A 79 8.69 2.15 -3.89
N ARG A 80 8.35 3.41 -3.59
CA ARG A 80 9.24 4.33 -2.86
C ARG A 80 9.46 3.91 -1.40
N LEU A 81 8.44 3.33 -0.76
CA LEU A 81 8.49 2.93 0.64
C LEU A 81 9.23 1.61 0.86
N THR A 82 8.99 0.61 0.00
CA THR A 82 9.47 -0.76 0.17
C THR A 82 10.63 -1.12 -0.78
N GLY A 83 10.94 -0.27 -1.75
CA GLY A 83 11.97 -0.50 -2.77
C GLY A 83 11.50 -1.33 -3.97
N THR A 84 10.31 -1.93 -3.92
CA THR A 84 9.74 -2.74 -5.02
C THR A 84 8.27 -2.39 -5.26
N PRO A 85 7.81 -2.31 -6.51
CA PRO A 85 6.40 -2.06 -6.79
C PRO A 85 5.50 -3.22 -6.30
N PRO A 86 4.24 -2.95 -5.93
CA PRO A 86 3.32 -3.98 -5.54
C PRO A 86 2.90 -4.83 -6.75
N TRP A 87 2.52 -6.07 -6.47
CA TRP A 87 1.69 -6.86 -7.36
C TRP A 87 0.31 -6.22 -7.39
N TRP A 88 -0.13 -5.84 -8.58
CA TRP A 88 -1.44 -5.24 -8.82
C TRP A 88 -2.09 -6.00 -9.97
N TRP A 89 -3.33 -6.45 -9.78
CA TRP A 89 -4.06 -7.18 -10.82
C TRP A 89 -5.07 -6.24 -11.49
N ALA A 90 -4.72 -5.70 -12.65
CA ALA A 90 -5.71 -5.07 -13.54
C ALA A 90 -6.35 -6.12 -14.44
N LEU A 91 -7.67 -6.10 -14.55
CA LEU A 91 -8.42 -6.83 -15.59
C LEU A 91 -8.17 -6.30 -17.02
N ALA A 92 -7.16 -5.47 -17.26
CA ALA A 92 -6.70 -5.10 -18.59
C ALA A 92 -5.27 -4.58 -18.53
N SER A 93 -4.38 -5.20 -19.31
CA SER A 93 -2.94 -4.89 -19.51
C SER A 93 -2.01 -5.55 -18.50
N GLY A 94 -1.35 -6.61 -18.96
CA GLY A 94 -0.24 -7.26 -18.28
C GLY A 94 0.99 -6.35 -18.13
N PRO A 95 2.10 -6.87 -17.58
CA PRO A 95 3.30 -6.09 -17.31
C PRO A 95 3.86 -5.55 -18.64
N VAL A 96 4.10 -4.24 -18.69
CA VAL A 96 5.03 -3.62 -19.64
C VAL A 96 6.46 -3.91 -19.21
#